data_AF-A0A7S2PCN6-F1
#
_entry.id   AF-A0A7S2PCN6-F1
#
_cell.length_a   1.000
_cell.length_b   1.000
_cell.length_c   1.000
_cell.angle_alpha   90.00
_cell.angle_beta   90.00
_cell.angle_gamma   90.00
#
_symmetry.space_group_name_H-M   'P 1'
#
loop_
_entity.id
_entity.type
_entity.pdbx_description
1 polymer ?
#
loop_
_entity_poly.entity_id
_entity_poly.type
_entity_poly.pdbx_seq_one_letter_code
_entity_poly.pdbx_strand_id
1 'polypeptide(L)'
;MNYLRQSSRKTNSPMMLMLTILMIVHVVYGNSGGYCVDGNCGPDGSAQFELCVDENPSCSEWAKNGDCEKSPEYMQAFCRASCEFCVDESDFEDDIEQQLDFGNEEDRVNNRVHHDKMTAYFHNVINVNPKFSKIRGRCVNKHKRCVYGAARGFCETREEMMKHVGCAKACLSCGEWLLKRT
;
A
#
# COMPACT_ATOMS: atom_id res chain seq x y z
N MET A 1 24.25 19.15 -74.86
CA MET A 1 25.31 18.83 -73.88
C MET A 1 25.22 19.82 -72.73
N ASN A 2 24.84 19.34 -71.53
CA ASN A 2 25.56 19.54 -70.27
C ASN A 2 24.62 19.21 -69.10
N TYR A 3 24.91 18.08 -68.47
CA TYR A 3 24.44 17.66 -67.16
C TYR A 3 25.12 18.52 -66.10
N LEU A 4 24.38 19.14 -65.18
CA LEU A 4 24.89 19.44 -63.85
C LEU A 4 23.87 19.05 -62.78
N ARG A 5 24.31 18.07 -62.00
CA ARG A 5 23.71 17.44 -60.82
C ARG A 5 23.89 18.39 -59.63
N GLN A 6 22.84 18.77 -58.90
CA GLN A 6 22.94 19.35 -57.54
C GLN A 6 21.67 18.95 -56.77
N SER A 7 21.69 17.80 -56.10
CA SER A 7 21.99 17.64 -54.67
C SER A 7 20.98 18.35 -53.75
N SER A 8 20.08 17.54 -53.20
CA SER A 8 19.08 17.88 -52.19
C SER A 8 19.75 18.47 -50.94
N ARG A 9 19.52 19.75 -50.66
CA ARG A 9 19.77 20.31 -49.32
C ARG A 9 18.46 20.23 -48.55
N LYS A 10 18.24 19.13 -47.82
CA LYS A 10 17.31 19.12 -46.69
C LYS A 10 17.83 20.17 -45.70
N THR A 11 17.15 21.30 -45.63
CA THR A 11 17.41 22.33 -44.64
C THR A 11 17.07 21.74 -43.26
N ASN A 12 18.08 21.60 -42.41
CA ASN A 12 17.89 21.16 -41.03
C ASN A 12 17.12 22.24 -40.27
N SER A 13 15.80 22.08 -40.18
CA SER A 13 14.96 22.92 -39.33
C SER A 13 15.35 22.67 -37.86
N PRO A 14 15.56 23.71 -37.03
CA PRO A 14 15.97 23.55 -35.63
C PRO A 14 14.98 22.70 -34.82
N MET A 15 13.72 22.59 -35.26
CA MET A 15 12.74 21.70 -34.65
C MET A 15 13.08 20.21 -34.83
N MET A 16 13.65 19.80 -35.96
CA MET A 16 14.04 18.40 -36.19
C MET A 16 15.22 18.02 -35.30
N LEU A 17 16.19 18.93 -35.11
CA LEU A 17 17.29 18.75 -34.16
C LEU A 17 16.77 18.60 -32.73
N MET A 18 15.86 19.45 -32.28
CA MET A 18 15.26 19.35 -30.94
C MET A 18 14.48 18.05 -30.73
N LEU A 19 13.67 17.62 -31.71
CA LEU A 19 12.94 16.36 -31.61
C LEU A 19 13.88 15.15 -31.61
N THR A 20 14.94 15.16 -32.43
CA THR A 20 15.95 14.09 -32.41
C THR A 20 16.70 14.05 -31.09
N ILE A 21 17.05 15.21 -30.50
CA ILE A 21 17.71 15.30 -29.20
C ILE A 21 16.77 14.78 -28.10
N LEU A 22 15.48 15.15 -28.10
CA LEU A 22 14.50 14.62 -27.14
C LEU A 22 14.29 13.11 -27.27
N MET A 23 14.26 12.58 -28.49
CA MET A 23 14.18 11.13 -28.72
C MET A 23 15.46 10.42 -28.26
N ILE A 24 16.64 11.00 -28.51
CA ILE A 24 17.93 10.47 -28.03
C ILE A 24 17.98 10.55 -26.50
N VAL A 25 17.47 11.61 -25.87
CA VAL A 25 17.38 11.72 -24.40
C VAL A 25 16.46 10.64 -23.83
N HIS A 26 15.29 10.36 -24.42
CA HIS A 26 14.45 9.25 -23.96
C HIS A 26 15.08 7.87 -24.19
N VAL A 27 15.83 7.67 -25.30
CA VAL A 27 16.51 6.41 -25.60
C VAL A 27 17.74 6.19 -24.71
N VAL A 28 18.47 7.25 -24.38
CA VAL A 28 19.69 7.18 -23.56
C VAL A 28 19.37 7.17 -22.06
N TYR A 29 18.33 7.89 -21.63
CA TYR A 29 17.99 8.02 -20.21
C TYR A 29 16.78 7.21 -19.77
N GLY A 30 15.93 6.74 -20.69
CA GLY A 30 14.71 5.99 -20.36
C GLY A 30 13.71 6.79 -19.53
N ASN A 31 12.41 6.52 -19.66
CA ASN A 31 11.46 6.87 -18.60
C ASN A 31 11.46 5.73 -17.58
N SER A 32 12.53 5.62 -16.79
CA SER A 32 12.54 4.75 -15.60
C SER A 32 11.91 5.51 -14.44
N GLY A 33 10.58 5.66 -14.51
CA GLY A 33 9.78 6.18 -13.41
C GLY A 33 9.57 5.11 -12.34
N GLY A 34 10.58 4.92 -11.48
CA GLY A 34 10.44 4.26 -10.19
C GLY A 34 11.23 5.08 -9.18
N TYR A 35 10.56 5.90 -8.38
CA TYR A 35 11.21 6.63 -7.30
C TYR A 35 11.00 5.85 -5.99
N CYS A 36 12.08 5.20 -5.56
CA CYS A 36 12.20 4.61 -4.24
C CYS A 36 12.23 5.75 -3.19
N VAL A 37 11.30 5.77 -2.25
CA VAL A 37 11.38 6.61 -1.04
C VAL A 37 11.48 5.68 0.16
N ASP A 38 12.51 5.92 0.99
CA ASP A 38 12.77 5.25 2.27
C ASP A 38 13.31 3.80 2.25
N GLY A 39 14.15 3.49 1.26
CA GLY A 39 15.37 2.72 1.55
C GLY A 39 15.32 1.19 1.64
N ASN A 40 14.59 0.50 0.76
CA ASN A 40 15.06 -0.80 0.22
C ASN A 40 14.27 -1.21 -1.03
N CYS A 41 14.94 -1.20 -2.19
CA CYS A 41 14.36 -1.60 -3.46
C CYS A 41 14.89 -2.97 -3.90
N GLY A 42 14.01 -3.85 -4.35
CA GLY A 42 14.36 -5.11 -5.01
C GLY A 42 14.99 -4.88 -6.39
N PRO A 43 15.69 -5.87 -6.97
CA PRO A 43 16.33 -5.76 -8.28
C PRO A 43 15.33 -5.57 -9.44
N ASP A 44 14.03 -5.72 -9.20
CA ASP A 44 12.93 -5.54 -10.14
C ASP A 44 12.03 -4.32 -9.83
N GLY A 45 12.37 -3.53 -8.80
CA GLY A 45 11.55 -2.39 -8.38
C GLY A 45 10.26 -2.76 -7.64
N SER A 46 10.05 -4.03 -7.28
CA SER A 46 9.03 -4.41 -6.31
C SER A 46 9.49 -4.05 -4.90
N ALA A 47 8.56 -3.58 -4.06
CA ALA A 47 8.82 -3.45 -2.63
C ALA A 47 9.16 -4.86 -2.11
N GLN A 48 10.39 -5.07 -1.62
CA GLN A 48 10.74 -6.37 -1.06
C GLN A 48 9.80 -6.65 0.11
N PHE A 49 8.93 -7.64 -0.06
CA PHE A 49 8.31 -8.31 1.05
C PHE A 49 9.46 -8.84 1.91
N GLU A 50 9.64 -8.27 3.10
CA GLU A 50 10.64 -8.74 4.03
C GLU A 50 10.38 -10.23 4.26
N LEU A 51 11.36 -11.08 3.93
CA LEU A 51 11.21 -12.53 4.01
C LEU A 51 10.68 -12.87 5.40
N CYS A 52 9.46 -13.41 5.46
CA CYS A 52 8.87 -13.74 6.74
C CYS A 52 9.54 -14.99 7.30
N VAL A 53 10.59 -14.77 8.08
CA VAL A 53 11.38 -15.82 8.70
C VAL A 53 11.53 -15.54 10.19
N ASP A 54 11.79 -16.61 10.92
CA ASP A 54 12.24 -16.50 12.30
C ASP A 54 13.75 -16.27 12.31
N GLU A 55 14.16 -15.25 13.03
CA GLU A 55 15.57 -14.89 13.24
C GLU A 55 16.16 -15.60 14.46
N ASN A 56 15.31 -16.07 15.39
CA ASN A 56 15.76 -16.80 16.57
C ASN A 56 15.39 -18.30 16.50
N PRO A 57 16.35 -19.22 16.74
CA PRO A 57 16.06 -20.66 16.80
C PRO A 57 15.00 -21.05 17.83
N SER A 58 14.83 -20.26 18.90
CA SER A 58 13.86 -20.50 19.96
C SER A 58 12.45 -20.00 19.65
N CYS A 59 12.23 -19.33 18.51
CA CYS A 59 10.94 -18.75 18.16
C CYS A 59 9.78 -19.76 18.21
N SER A 60 9.99 -20.99 17.74
CA SER A 60 8.95 -22.03 17.79
C SER A 60 8.56 -22.41 19.21
N GLU A 61 9.52 -22.44 20.14
CA GLU A 61 9.26 -22.75 21.55
C GLU A 61 8.56 -21.58 22.24
N TRP A 62 9.02 -20.36 22.01
CA TRP A 62 8.40 -19.14 22.55
C TRP A 62 6.97 -18.94 22.04
N ALA A 63 6.73 -19.18 20.75
CA ALA A 63 5.38 -19.16 20.19
C ALA A 63 4.46 -20.18 20.90
N LYS A 64 4.94 -21.41 21.13
CA LYS A 64 4.19 -22.44 21.89
C LYS A 64 3.95 -22.04 23.35
N ASN A 65 4.87 -21.28 23.95
CA ASN A 65 4.74 -20.75 25.30
C ASN A 65 3.86 -19.49 25.40
N GLY A 66 3.30 -19.03 24.28
CA GLY A 66 2.39 -17.89 24.20
C GLY A 66 3.11 -16.53 24.16
N ASP A 67 4.40 -16.50 23.83
CA ASP A 67 5.17 -15.25 23.79
C ASP A 67 4.70 -14.30 22.68
N CYS A 68 4.01 -14.80 21.66
CA CYS A 68 3.37 -13.96 20.65
C CYS A 68 2.37 -12.96 21.26
N GLU A 69 1.71 -13.33 22.37
CA GLU A 69 0.77 -12.47 23.09
C GLU A 69 1.44 -11.72 24.26
N LYS A 70 2.42 -12.35 24.91
CA LYS A 70 3.11 -11.75 26.07
C LYS A 70 4.13 -10.69 25.67
N SER A 71 4.81 -10.87 24.55
CA SER A 71 5.85 -9.97 24.02
C SER A 71 5.71 -9.81 22.50
N PRO A 72 4.60 -9.22 22.02
CA PRO A 72 4.30 -9.11 20.60
C PRO A 72 5.37 -8.32 19.85
N GLU A 73 5.92 -7.25 20.44
CA GLU A 73 6.94 -6.40 19.82
C GLU A 73 8.23 -7.19 19.51
N TYR A 74 8.70 -7.99 20.47
CA TYR A 74 9.89 -8.82 20.28
C TYR A 74 9.62 -9.94 19.27
N MET A 75 8.48 -10.62 19.41
CA MET A 75 8.13 -11.71 18.53
C MET A 75 7.86 -11.22 17.10
N GLN A 76 7.40 -9.99 16.91
CA GLN A 76 7.27 -9.36 15.60
C GLN A 76 8.61 -8.97 14.99
N ALA A 77 9.59 -8.56 15.79
CA ALA A 77 10.91 -8.25 15.27
C ALA A 77 11.67 -9.52 14.86
N PHE A 78 11.59 -10.59 15.66
CA PHE A 78 12.49 -11.74 15.52
C PHE A 78 11.82 -13.08 15.24
N CYS A 79 10.52 -13.21 15.43
CA CYS A 79 9.79 -14.49 15.39
C CYS A 79 8.52 -14.42 14.55
N ARG A 80 8.64 -13.75 13.41
CA ARG A 80 7.53 -13.40 12.52
C ARG A 80 6.81 -14.63 11.98
N ALA A 81 7.56 -15.66 11.61
CA ALA A 81 6.99 -16.87 11.03
C ALA A 81 6.32 -17.73 12.11
N SER A 82 7.00 -17.96 13.24
CA SER A 82 6.47 -18.75 14.36
C SER A 82 5.21 -18.15 14.99
N CYS A 83 5.07 -16.83 14.98
CA CYS A 83 3.90 -16.14 15.49
C CYS A 83 2.85 -15.78 14.42
N GLU A 84 3.01 -16.27 13.19
CA GLU A 84 2.10 -15.99 12.08
C GLU A 84 1.91 -14.47 11.88
N PHE A 85 2.97 -13.68 12.01
CA PHE A 85 2.99 -12.24 11.72
C PHE A 85 3.31 -11.92 10.27
N CYS A 86 3.59 -12.95 9.47
CA CYS A 86 3.68 -12.83 8.03
C CYS A 86 2.38 -12.23 7.47
N VAL A 87 2.53 -11.34 6.51
CA VAL A 87 1.43 -10.94 5.62
C VAL A 87 1.70 -11.68 4.33
N ASP A 88 0.73 -12.40 3.77
CA ASP A 88 0.90 -13.03 2.46
C ASP A 88 0.43 -12.07 1.37
N GLU A 89 0.98 -12.16 0.15
CA GLU A 89 0.52 -11.31 -0.96
C GLU A 89 -0.96 -11.51 -1.29
N SER A 90 -1.53 -12.66 -0.91
CA SER A 90 -2.97 -12.95 -1.01
C SER A 90 -3.83 -12.17 0.00
N ASP A 91 -3.26 -11.45 0.98
CA ASP A 91 -3.99 -10.63 1.94
C ASP A 91 -4.42 -9.25 1.37
N PHE A 92 -3.98 -8.89 0.17
CA PHE A 92 -4.20 -7.57 -0.43
C PHE A 92 -5.22 -7.53 -1.58
N GLU A 93 -5.80 -8.66 -2.01
CA GLU A 93 -6.62 -8.70 -3.23
C GLU A 93 -7.97 -7.95 -3.12
N ASP A 94 -8.44 -7.62 -1.91
CA ASP A 94 -9.79 -7.07 -1.70
C ASP A 94 -9.87 -5.65 -1.09
N ASP A 95 -8.76 -5.00 -0.73
CA ASP A 95 -8.79 -3.63 -0.18
C ASP A 95 -8.74 -2.57 -1.29
N ILE A 96 -9.78 -1.74 -1.36
CA ILE A 96 -9.91 -0.73 -2.40
C ILE A 96 -9.19 0.57 -1.98
N GLU A 97 -8.34 1.09 -2.84
CA GLU A 97 -7.72 2.42 -2.70
C GLU A 97 -8.77 3.52 -2.43
N GLN A 98 -8.55 4.29 -1.36
CA GLN A 98 -9.50 5.29 -0.88
C GLN A 98 -9.32 6.63 -1.61
N GLN A 99 -10.42 7.22 -2.04
CA GLN A 99 -10.42 8.53 -2.69
C GLN A 99 -10.34 9.64 -1.64
N LEU A 100 -9.14 10.22 -1.49
CA LEU A 100 -8.89 11.29 -0.51
C LEU A 100 -9.34 12.67 -1.01
N ASP A 101 -9.31 12.91 -2.31
CA ASP A 101 -9.61 14.23 -2.90
C ASP A 101 -11.12 14.45 -3.17
N PHE A 102 -11.98 13.80 -2.39
CA PHE A 102 -13.44 13.91 -2.50
C PHE A 102 -14.02 14.91 -1.50
N GLY A 103 -14.87 15.83 -1.98
CA GLY A 103 -15.54 16.84 -1.16
C GLY A 103 -14.96 18.24 -1.33
N ASN A 104 -15.23 19.10 -0.35
CA ASN A 104 -14.64 20.45 -0.28
C ASN A 104 -13.21 20.40 0.29
N GLU A 105 -12.53 21.54 0.40
CA GLU A 105 -11.13 21.57 0.86
C GLU A 105 -10.95 21.02 2.29
N GLU A 106 -11.89 21.33 3.19
CA GLU A 106 -11.89 20.79 4.55
C GLU A 106 -12.08 19.27 4.55
N ASP A 107 -12.98 18.75 3.72
CA ASP A 107 -13.18 17.32 3.55
C ASP A 107 -11.89 16.63 3.09
N ARG A 108 -11.14 17.21 2.15
CA ARG A 108 -9.89 16.62 1.64
C ARG A 108 -8.82 16.48 2.73
N VAL A 109 -8.68 17.53 3.55
CA VAL A 109 -7.76 17.50 4.70
C VAL A 109 -8.22 16.44 5.71
N ASN A 110 -9.51 16.44 6.04
CA ASN A 110 -10.08 15.47 6.97
C ASN A 110 -9.98 14.02 6.46
N ASN A 111 -10.17 13.80 5.16
CA ASN A 111 -10.02 12.49 4.54
C ASN A 111 -8.59 11.98 4.72
N ARG A 112 -7.57 12.82 4.50
CA ARG A 112 -6.17 12.43 4.68
C ARG A 112 -5.87 12.02 6.12
N VAL A 113 -6.33 12.80 7.09
CA VAL A 113 -6.19 12.46 8.52
C VAL A 113 -6.85 11.13 8.86
N HIS A 114 -8.06 10.88 8.35
CA HIS A 114 -8.77 9.63 8.60
C HIS A 114 -8.13 8.43 7.89
N HIS A 115 -7.59 8.65 6.70
CA HIS A 115 -6.81 7.65 5.99
C HIS A 115 -5.55 7.25 6.77
N ASP A 116 -4.77 8.22 7.24
CA ASP A 116 -3.55 7.95 8.01
C ASP A 116 -3.87 7.22 9.32
N LYS A 117 -4.96 7.62 9.99
CA LYS A 117 -5.47 6.94 11.20
C LYS A 117 -5.87 5.49 10.92
N MET A 118 -6.56 5.25 9.82
CA MET A 118 -6.96 3.91 9.37
C MET A 118 -5.74 3.03 9.04
N THR A 119 -4.77 3.58 8.32
CA THR A 119 -3.52 2.90 7.98
C THR A 119 -2.77 2.53 9.25
N ALA A 120 -2.58 3.47 10.17
CA ALA A 120 -1.94 3.21 11.46
C ALA A 120 -2.68 2.14 12.27
N TYR A 121 -4.02 2.17 12.30
CA TYR A 121 -4.82 1.13 12.96
C TYR A 121 -4.57 -0.26 12.36
N PHE A 122 -4.60 -0.37 11.03
CA PHE A 122 -4.38 -1.66 10.39
C PHE A 122 -2.98 -2.20 10.67
N HIS A 123 -1.94 -1.38 10.47
CA HIS A 123 -0.56 -1.82 10.67
C HIS A 123 -0.23 -2.07 12.13
N ASN A 124 -0.56 -1.14 13.04
CA ASN A 124 -0.10 -1.17 14.43
C ASN A 124 -1.06 -1.89 15.39
N VAL A 125 -2.27 -2.26 14.95
CA VAL A 125 -3.24 -2.96 15.81
C VAL A 125 -3.65 -4.29 15.19
N ILE A 126 -4.02 -4.31 13.92
CA ILE A 126 -4.55 -5.52 13.27
C ILE A 126 -3.43 -6.45 12.82
N ASN A 127 -2.40 -5.93 12.16
CA ASN A 127 -1.33 -6.77 11.63
C ASN A 127 -0.40 -7.30 12.72
N VAL A 128 -0.07 -6.49 13.73
CA VAL A 128 0.87 -6.91 14.79
C VAL A 128 0.27 -7.86 15.84
N ASN A 129 -1.05 -7.91 15.97
CA ASN A 129 -1.69 -8.65 17.05
C ASN A 129 -2.08 -10.07 16.59
N PRO A 130 -1.55 -11.13 17.22
CA PRO A 130 -1.83 -12.51 16.80
C PRO A 130 -3.32 -12.87 16.97
N LYS A 131 -4.03 -12.21 17.90
CA LYS A 131 -5.48 -12.38 18.05
C LYS A 131 -6.25 -12.09 16.75
N PHE A 132 -5.71 -11.22 15.90
CA PHE A 132 -6.35 -10.81 14.66
C PHE A 132 -5.79 -11.52 13.43
N SER A 133 -4.89 -12.50 13.56
CA SER A 133 -4.29 -13.23 12.42
C SER A 133 -5.36 -13.75 11.46
N LYS A 134 -6.42 -14.37 11.98
CA LYS A 134 -7.55 -14.94 11.20
C LYS A 134 -8.43 -13.92 10.48
N ILE A 135 -8.27 -12.63 10.77
CA ILE A 135 -9.16 -11.58 10.24
C ILE A 135 -8.42 -10.52 9.42
N ARG A 136 -7.09 -10.58 9.30
CA ARG A 136 -6.30 -9.55 8.60
C ARG A 136 -6.79 -9.32 7.17
N GLY A 137 -6.89 -10.37 6.36
CA GLY A 137 -7.44 -10.29 4.99
C GLY A 137 -8.94 -9.93 4.90
N ARG A 138 -9.69 -9.97 6.01
CA ARG A 138 -11.11 -9.54 6.04
C ARG A 138 -11.29 -8.10 6.52
N CYS A 139 -10.24 -7.48 7.04
CA CYS A 139 -10.23 -6.09 7.49
C CYS A 139 -9.99 -5.13 6.31
N VAL A 140 -10.96 -5.02 5.42
CA VAL A 140 -10.86 -4.24 4.18
C VAL A 140 -11.98 -3.22 4.06
N ASN A 141 -11.77 -2.20 3.22
CA ASN A 141 -12.83 -1.30 2.78
C ASN A 141 -13.34 -1.73 1.40
N LYS A 142 -14.65 -1.92 1.29
CA LYS A 142 -15.35 -2.32 0.06
C LYS A 142 -15.74 -1.16 -0.83
N HIS A 143 -15.50 0.09 -0.39
CA HIS A 143 -15.87 1.29 -1.13
C HIS A 143 -14.76 2.33 -1.10
N LYS A 144 -14.56 3.03 -2.22
CA LYS A 144 -13.58 4.13 -2.38
C LYS A 144 -13.80 5.33 -1.45
N ARG A 145 -14.97 5.43 -0.82
CA ARG A 145 -15.39 6.59 0.00
C ARG A 145 -15.59 6.25 1.47
N CYS A 146 -15.02 5.15 1.95
CA CYS A 146 -15.11 4.76 3.35
C CYS A 146 -14.42 5.78 4.26
N VAL A 147 -13.25 6.29 3.85
CA VAL A 147 -12.54 7.36 4.56
C VAL A 147 -13.37 8.64 4.66
N TYR A 148 -13.99 9.07 3.55
CA TYR A 148 -14.88 10.24 3.56
C TYR A 148 -16.10 10.05 4.47
N GLY A 149 -16.72 8.86 4.43
CA GLY A 149 -17.82 8.54 5.33
C GLY A 149 -17.39 8.58 6.81
N ALA A 150 -16.22 8.04 7.12
CA ALA A 150 -15.66 8.07 8.47
C ALA A 150 -15.40 9.51 8.92
N ALA A 151 -14.80 10.35 8.06
CA ALA A 151 -14.55 11.77 8.34
C ALA A 151 -15.83 12.58 8.61
N ARG A 152 -16.95 12.17 8.03
CA ARG A 152 -18.28 12.78 8.24
C ARG A 152 -19.05 12.20 9.43
N GLY A 153 -18.46 11.30 10.23
CA GLY A 153 -19.12 10.67 11.37
C GLY A 153 -20.16 9.61 10.98
N PHE A 154 -19.99 8.98 9.82
CA PHE A 154 -20.88 7.88 9.41
C PHE A 154 -20.62 6.59 10.19
N CYS A 155 -19.46 6.47 10.85
CA CYS A 155 -19.20 5.33 11.72
C CYS A 155 -20.20 5.28 12.89
N GLU A 156 -20.66 6.43 13.38
CA GLU A 156 -21.64 6.54 14.45
C GLU A 156 -23.07 6.57 13.90
N THR A 157 -23.31 7.36 12.84
CA THR A 157 -24.68 7.58 12.32
C THR A 157 -25.16 6.48 11.37
N ARG A 158 -24.25 5.69 10.79
CA ARG A 158 -24.53 4.61 9.84
C ARG A 158 -23.70 3.36 10.17
N GLU A 159 -23.69 3.02 11.45
CA GLU A 159 -22.87 1.97 12.04
C GLU A 159 -22.92 0.65 11.25
N GLU A 160 -24.10 0.16 10.90
CA GLU A 160 -24.23 -1.12 10.20
C GLU A 160 -23.50 -1.12 8.85
N MET A 161 -23.74 -0.10 8.02
CA MET A 161 -23.08 -0.01 6.71
C MET A 161 -21.58 0.22 6.84
N MET A 162 -21.20 1.08 7.78
CA MET A 162 -19.83 1.54 7.91
C MET A 162 -18.97 0.54 8.66
N LYS A 163 -19.32 0.15 9.90
CA LYS A 163 -18.49 -0.73 10.73
C LYS A 163 -18.58 -2.22 10.38
N HIS A 164 -19.69 -2.66 9.80
CA HIS A 164 -20.00 -4.08 9.68
C HIS A 164 -20.04 -4.57 8.23
N VAL A 165 -20.59 -3.78 7.31
CA VAL A 165 -20.81 -4.27 5.95
C VAL A 165 -19.67 -3.92 5.01
N GLY A 166 -19.17 -2.68 5.03
CA GLY A 166 -18.33 -2.18 3.94
C GLY A 166 -17.11 -1.33 4.30
N CYS A 167 -17.02 -0.73 5.48
CA CYS A 167 -15.98 0.26 5.78
C CYS A 167 -15.30 0.02 7.14
N ALA A 168 -15.21 -1.25 7.56
CA ALA A 168 -14.75 -1.61 8.89
C ALA A 168 -13.32 -1.11 9.17
N LYS A 169 -12.45 -1.15 8.16
CA LYS A 169 -11.08 -0.63 8.25
C LYS A 169 -11.09 0.89 8.49
N ALA A 170 -11.81 1.66 7.68
CA ALA A 170 -11.92 3.12 7.84
C ALA A 170 -12.56 3.55 9.16
N CYS A 171 -13.48 2.74 9.70
CA CYS A 171 -14.09 2.98 11.02
C CYS A 171 -13.32 2.37 12.19
N LEU A 172 -12.13 1.82 11.96
CA LEU A 172 -11.27 1.23 13.00
C LEU A 172 -11.98 0.11 13.79
N SER A 173 -12.86 -0.63 13.11
CA SER A 173 -13.82 -1.55 13.72
C SER A 173 -13.64 -3.00 13.30
N CYS A 174 -12.47 -3.34 12.75
CA CYS A 174 -12.15 -4.71 12.35
C CYS A 174 -12.08 -5.71 13.51
N GLY A 175 -12.07 -5.28 14.78
CA GLY A 175 -11.90 -6.15 15.95
C GLY A 175 -13.05 -7.12 16.24
N GLU A 176 -13.70 -6.97 17.40
CA GLU A 176 -14.61 -8.00 17.96
C GLU A 176 -15.71 -8.47 17.02
N TRP A 177 -16.20 -7.61 16.14
CA TRP A 177 -17.28 -7.96 15.24
C TRP A 177 -16.87 -8.95 14.15
N LEU A 178 -15.69 -8.79 13.54
CA LEU A 178 -15.18 -9.77 12.56
C LEU A 178 -14.78 -11.07 13.27
N LEU A 179 -14.24 -10.98 14.49
CA LEU A 179 -13.89 -12.16 15.29
C LEU A 179 -15.10 -13.04 15.63
N LYS A 180 -16.28 -12.45 15.89
CA LYS A 180 -17.53 -13.20 16.12
C LYS A 180 -18.08 -13.92 14.88
N ARG A 181 -17.53 -13.63 13.69
CA ARG A 181 -17.92 -14.20 12.39
C ARG A 181 -16.81 -15.05 11.75
N THR A 182 -15.87 -15.52 12.56
CA THR A 182 -14.81 -16.50 12.22
C THR A 182 -15.07 -17.78 12.97
#